data_AF-A0A3N7F403-F1
#
_entry.id   AF-A0A3N7F403-F1
#
_cell.length_a   1.000
_cell.length_b   1.000
_cell.length_c   1.000
_cell.angle_alpha   90.00
_cell.angle_beta   90.00
_cell.angle_gamma   90.00
#
_symmetry.space_group_name_H-M   'P 1'
#
loop_
_entity.id
_entity.type
_entity.pdbx_description
1 polymer ?
#
loop_
_entity_poly.entity_id
_entity_poly.type
_entity_poly.pdbx_seq_one_letter_code
_entity_poly.pdbx_strand_id
1 'polypeptide(L)'
;MSHLVRYSRYLSRFKTPLFPRSQHSTLPFSTTTEDYNKPSRPDPPPIRVALTESAGRGVFSTRKICAGDLIHTAKPILAHPSLSTINTVCYFCLKKLTSTEFHGKGVAFCSQECKENAKVLS
;
A
#
# COMPACT_ATOMS: atom_id res chain seq x y z
N MET A 1 -21.02 -37.63 -19.53
CA MET A 1 -22.07 -36.58 -19.50
C MET A 1 -21.72 -35.61 -18.38
N SER A 2 -21.07 -34.50 -18.74
CA SER A 2 -20.47 -33.52 -17.83
C SER A 2 -21.51 -32.47 -17.40
N HIS A 3 -21.80 -32.42 -16.10
CA HIS A 3 -22.76 -31.47 -15.51
C HIS A 3 -22.05 -30.13 -15.23
N LEU A 4 -22.29 -29.14 -16.09
CA LEU A 4 -21.84 -27.76 -15.85
C LEU A 4 -22.76 -27.09 -14.84
N VAL A 5 -22.32 -27.02 -13.58
CA VAL A 5 -23.03 -26.30 -12.51
C VAL A 5 -22.77 -24.80 -12.68
N ARG A 6 -23.76 -24.09 -13.22
CA ARG A 6 -23.79 -22.63 -13.30
C ARG A 6 -24.04 -22.03 -11.90
N TYR A 7 -23.01 -21.48 -11.27
CA TYR A 7 -23.17 -20.71 -10.04
C TYR A 7 -23.74 -19.32 -10.35
N SER A 8 -25.01 -19.11 -10.00
CA SER A 8 -25.72 -17.83 -10.13
C SER A 8 -25.28 -16.87 -9.01
N ARG A 9 -24.85 -15.65 -9.38
CA ARG A 9 -24.48 -14.60 -8.42
C ARG A 9 -25.74 -13.93 -7.87
N TYR A 10 -25.98 -14.14 -6.58
CA TYR A 10 -27.06 -13.50 -5.83
C TYR A 10 -26.78 -11.99 -5.71
N LEU A 11 -27.58 -11.16 -6.40
CA LEU A 11 -27.56 -9.71 -6.24
C LEU A 11 -28.52 -9.33 -5.10
N SER A 12 -27.97 -8.98 -3.94
CA SER A 12 -28.73 -8.40 -2.84
C SER A 12 -29.19 -6.98 -3.24
N ARG A 13 -30.49 -6.81 -3.46
CA ARG A 13 -31.15 -5.49 -3.57
C ARG A 13 -31.07 -4.79 -2.21
N PHE A 14 -30.12 -3.89 -2.04
CA PHE A 14 -30.19 -2.92 -0.95
C PHE A 14 -31.32 -1.92 -1.25
N LYS A 15 -32.38 -1.98 -0.43
CA LYS A 15 -33.44 -0.97 -0.41
C LYS A 15 -32.87 0.34 0.14
N THR A 16 -32.96 1.39 -0.65
CA THR A 16 -32.66 2.77 -0.27
C THR A 16 -33.72 3.27 0.72
N PRO A 17 -33.34 3.76 1.93
CA PRO A 17 -34.23 4.58 2.72
C PRO A 17 -34.23 6.01 2.14
N LEU A 18 -35.43 6.45 1.71
CA LEU A 18 -35.70 7.85 1.37
C LEU A 18 -35.66 8.65 2.67
N PHE A 19 -34.57 9.38 2.90
CA PHE A 19 -34.48 10.38 3.96
C PHE A 19 -34.96 11.74 3.44
N PRO A 20 -35.82 12.46 4.18
CA PRO A 20 -36.31 13.77 3.79
C PRO A 20 -35.17 14.81 3.78
N ARG A 21 -35.15 15.55 2.68
CA ARG A 21 -34.29 16.72 2.39
C ARG A 21 -34.50 17.81 3.45
N SER A 22 -33.54 17.95 4.36
CA SER A 22 -33.45 19.06 5.32
C SER A 22 -32.32 20.03 4.92
N GLN A 23 -32.53 21.28 5.27
CA GLN A 23 -32.05 22.47 4.60
C GLN A 23 -30.58 22.83 4.91
N HIS A 24 -30.02 23.57 3.96
CA HIS A 24 -28.70 24.20 3.93
C HIS A 24 -28.25 24.75 5.29
N SER A 25 -27.13 24.23 5.79
CA SER A 25 -26.28 24.91 6.78
C SER A 25 -24.97 25.27 6.09
N THR A 26 -24.86 26.52 5.67
CA THR A 26 -23.63 27.12 5.15
C THR A 26 -22.65 27.32 6.30
N LEU A 27 -21.67 26.42 6.43
CA LEU A 27 -20.50 26.64 7.28
C LEU A 27 -19.53 27.58 6.54
N PRO A 28 -18.95 28.58 7.21
CA PRO A 28 -17.91 29.41 6.61
C PRO A 28 -16.66 28.56 6.39
N PHE A 29 -16.27 28.41 5.12
CA PHE A 29 -14.99 27.81 4.74
C PHE A 29 -13.88 28.80 5.04
N SER A 30 -13.04 28.50 6.03
CA SER A 30 -11.81 29.27 6.30
C SER A 30 -10.70 28.79 5.36
N THR A 31 -10.37 29.60 4.37
CA THR A 31 -9.23 29.38 3.48
C THR A 31 -7.95 29.78 4.22
N THR A 32 -7.19 28.82 4.72
CA THR A 32 -5.80 29.08 5.14
C THR A 32 -4.97 29.26 3.88
N THR A 33 -4.43 30.47 3.67
CA THR A 33 -3.39 30.70 2.66
C THR A 33 -2.16 29.91 3.08
N GLU A 34 -1.91 28.77 2.45
CA GLU A 34 -0.66 28.05 2.64
C GLU A 34 0.49 28.86 2.02
N ASP A 35 1.42 29.26 2.88
CA ASP A 35 2.70 29.85 2.49
C ASP A 35 3.57 28.74 1.86
N TYR A 36 3.57 28.70 0.53
CA TYR A 36 4.25 27.70 -0.31
C TYR A 36 5.78 27.67 -0.15
N ASN A 37 6.39 28.53 0.67
CA ASN A 37 7.85 28.63 0.81
C ASN A 37 8.43 28.06 2.12
N LYS A 38 7.63 27.45 2.99
CA LYS A 38 8.15 26.77 4.17
C LYS A 38 8.30 25.27 3.90
N PRO A 39 9.49 24.66 4.08
CA PRO A 39 9.60 23.20 4.07
C PRO A 39 8.68 22.65 5.16
N SER A 40 7.54 22.09 4.76
CA SER A 40 6.64 21.42 5.69
C SER A 40 7.38 20.18 6.17
N ARG A 41 7.64 20.12 7.48
CA ARG A 41 8.05 18.85 8.08
C ARG A 41 6.89 17.88 7.82
N PRO A 42 7.14 16.68 7.27
CA PRO A 42 6.06 15.72 7.09
C PRO A 42 5.41 15.48 8.45
N ASP A 43 4.09 15.59 8.49
CA ASP A 43 3.33 15.26 9.69
C ASP A 43 3.70 13.85 10.16
N PRO A 44 3.74 13.60 11.49
CA PRO A 44 3.98 12.27 11.98
C PRO A 44 2.98 11.29 11.35
N PRO A 45 3.39 10.04 11.05
CA PRO A 45 2.48 9.05 10.47
C PRO A 45 1.15 9.02 11.22
N PRO A 46 0.00 8.93 10.52
CA PRO A 46 -1.34 9.01 11.12
C PRO A 46 -1.70 7.77 11.95
N ILE A 47 -0.75 7.18 12.68
CA ILE A 47 -0.86 5.93 13.41
C ILE A 47 -0.19 6.03 14.79
N ARG A 48 -0.75 5.30 15.77
CA ARG A 48 -0.17 5.06 17.10
C ARG A 48 -0.25 3.58 17.44
N VAL A 49 0.66 3.09 18.28
CA VAL A 49 0.60 1.71 18.80
C VAL A 49 -0.08 1.72 20.16
N ALA A 50 -1.04 0.82 20.39
CA ALA A 50 -1.67 0.61 21.69
C ALA A 50 -2.06 -0.87 21.89
N LEU A 51 -2.57 -1.23 23.07
CA LEU A 51 -3.06 -2.57 23.35
C LEU A 51 -4.51 -2.74 22.88
N THR A 52 -4.82 -3.95 22.44
CA THR A 52 -6.17 -4.45 22.19
C THR A 52 -6.56 -5.38 23.34
N GLU A 53 -7.86 -5.62 23.52
CA GLU A 53 -8.37 -6.46 24.60
C GLU A 53 -7.96 -7.94 24.45
N SER A 54 -7.76 -8.43 23.21
CA SER A 54 -7.56 -9.86 22.93
C SER A 54 -6.44 -10.21 21.95
N ALA A 55 -5.91 -9.26 21.16
CA ALA A 55 -4.93 -9.52 20.11
C ALA A 55 -3.52 -8.95 20.42
N GLY A 56 -3.29 -8.44 21.64
CA GLY A 56 -2.03 -7.81 22.02
C GLY A 56 -1.87 -6.40 21.43
N ARG A 57 -0.72 -6.08 20.85
CA ARG A 57 -0.42 -4.74 20.32
C ARG A 57 -1.03 -4.53 18.93
N GLY A 58 -1.74 -3.41 18.75
CA GLY A 58 -2.35 -2.98 17.50
C GLY A 58 -1.91 -1.58 17.09
N VAL A 59 -2.20 -1.23 15.82
CA VAL A 59 -1.95 0.09 15.24
C VAL A 59 -3.29 0.82 15.04
N PHE A 60 -3.42 2.02 15.56
CA PHE A 60 -4.65 2.82 15.58
C PHE A 60 -4.43 4.17 14.90
N SER A 61 -5.43 4.69 14.18
CA SER A 61 -5.30 5.99 13.53
C SER A 61 -5.30 7.15 14.54
N THR A 62 -4.53 8.21 14.25
CA THR A 62 -4.53 9.47 15.02
C THR A 62 -5.41 10.55 14.41
N ARG A 63 -5.87 10.35 13.17
CA ARG A 63 -6.81 11.20 12.44
C ARG A 63 -7.75 10.38 11.55
N LYS A 64 -8.69 11.04 10.87
CA LYS A 64 -9.50 10.45 9.80
C LYS A 64 -8.60 10.11 8.59
N ILE A 65 -8.78 8.93 8.01
CA ILE A 65 -8.07 8.43 6.82
C ILE A 65 -9.08 8.28 5.70
N CYS A 66 -8.81 8.91 4.55
CA CYS A 66 -9.66 8.84 3.36
C CYS A 66 -9.21 7.72 2.41
N ALA A 67 -10.06 7.38 1.44
CA ALA A 67 -9.69 6.42 0.40
C ALA A 67 -8.51 6.97 -0.43
N GLY A 68 -7.44 6.18 -0.56
CA GLY A 68 -6.22 6.58 -1.26
C GLY A 68 -5.16 7.26 -0.39
N ASP A 69 -5.44 7.55 0.88
CA ASP A 69 -4.44 8.11 1.80
C ASP A 69 -3.26 7.15 2.02
N LEU A 70 -2.04 7.68 1.91
CA LEU A 70 -0.84 6.97 2.34
C LEU A 70 -0.77 6.97 3.87
N ILE A 71 -0.94 5.79 4.48
CA ILE A 71 -0.96 5.62 5.94
C ILE A 71 0.46 5.53 6.52
N HIS A 72 1.35 4.76 5.90
CA HIS A 72 2.73 4.57 6.36
C HIS A 72 3.59 3.97 5.24
N THR A 73 4.88 4.31 5.25
CA THR A 73 5.91 3.68 4.41
C THR A 73 6.97 3.08 5.32
N ALA A 74 7.32 1.81 5.09
CA ALA A 74 8.39 1.13 5.79
C ALA A 74 9.42 0.60 4.79
N LYS A 75 10.71 0.78 5.09
CA LYS A 75 11.79 0.11 4.38
C LYS A 75 12.02 -1.25 5.05
N PRO A 76 11.99 -2.37 4.31
CA PRO A 76 12.27 -3.68 4.89
C PRO A 76 13.69 -3.71 5.44
N ILE A 77 13.88 -4.36 6.60
CA ILE A 77 15.20 -4.59 7.18
C ILE A 77 15.98 -5.56 6.29
N LEU A 78 15.32 -6.63 5.84
CA LEU A 78 15.83 -7.63 4.91
C LEU A 78 14.72 -8.05 3.97
N ALA A 79 15.04 -8.20 2.69
CA ALA A 79 14.13 -8.75 1.69
C ALA A 79 14.92 -9.58 0.68
N HIS A 80 14.40 -10.76 0.36
CA HIS A 80 14.95 -11.64 -0.67
C HIS A 80 13.84 -12.15 -1.57
N PRO A 81 14.11 -12.33 -2.87
CA PRO A 81 13.16 -12.96 -3.76
C PRO A 81 12.95 -14.42 -3.36
N SER A 82 11.76 -14.94 -3.65
CA SER A 82 11.52 -16.38 -3.54
C SER A 82 12.43 -17.15 -4.51
N LEU A 83 12.70 -18.43 -4.20
CA LEU A 83 13.50 -19.28 -5.08
C LEU A 83 12.92 -19.37 -6.50
N SER A 84 11.60 -19.42 -6.63
CA SER A 84 10.91 -19.51 -7.93
C SER A 84 11.08 -18.26 -8.81
N THR A 85 11.40 -17.11 -8.20
CA THR A 85 11.50 -15.82 -8.88
C THR A 85 12.92 -15.25 -8.87
N ILE A 86 13.89 -15.96 -8.30
CA ILE A 86 15.25 -15.46 -8.03
C ILE A 86 16.00 -14.97 -9.28
N ASN A 87 15.62 -15.48 -10.45
CA ASN A 87 16.19 -15.13 -11.75
C ASN A 87 15.26 -14.25 -12.63
N THR A 88 14.08 -13.87 -12.13
CA THR A 88 13.09 -13.06 -12.90
C THR A 88 12.82 -11.69 -12.27
N VAL A 89 13.38 -11.43 -11.09
CA VAL A 89 13.31 -10.12 -10.42
C VAL A 89 14.71 -9.67 -10.02
N CYS A 90 14.91 -8.36 -9.88
CA CYS A 90 16.12 -7.83 -9.28
C CYS A 90 16.21 -8.29 -7.82
N TYR A 91 17.34 -8.88 -7.42
CA TYR A 91 17.53 -9.39 -6.07
C TYR A 91 17.40 -8.30 -4.98
N PHE A 92 17.82 -7.07 -5.29
CA PHE A 92 17.80 -5.96 -4.33
C PHE A 92 16.45 -5.22 -4.29
N CYS A 93 15.99 -4.70 -5.42
CA CYS A 93 14.80 -3.84 -5.47
C CYS A 93 13.51 -4.59 -5.81
N LEU A 94 13.58 -5.91 -6.05
CA LEU A 94 12.47 -6.80 -6.39
C LEU A 94 11.67 -6.40 -7.65
N LYS A 95 12.18 -5.45 -8.44
CA LYS A 95 11.59 -5.08 -9.74
C LYS A 95 11.64 -6.28 -10.69
N LYS A 96 10.51 -6.59 -11.34
CA LYS A 96 10.43 -7.61 -12.38
C LYS A 96 11.36 -7.25 -13.55
N LEU A 97 12.14 -8.22 -14.00
CA LEU A 97 13.07 -8.06 -15.10
C LEU A 97 12.41 -8.57 -16.39
N THR A 98 12.67 -7.88 -17.50
CA THR A 98 12.28 -8.33 -18.83
C THR A 98 13.29 -9.38 -19.32
N SER A 99 12.79 -10.44 -19.95
CA SER A 99 13.55 -11.66 -20.28
C SER A 99 14.79 -11.44 -21.17
N THR A 100 14.97 -10.26 -21.74
CA THR A 100 16.04 -9.92 -22.68
C THR A 100 17.35 -9.52 -22.01
N GLU A 101 17.35 -9.24 -20.70
CA GLU A 101 18.53 -8.68 -20.02
C GLU A 101 19.38 -9.71 -19.26
N PHE A 102 18.88 -10.94 -19.06
CA PHE A 102 19.54 -11.92 -18.17
C PHE A 102 19.62 -13.33 -18.76
N HIS A 103 20.79 -13.67 -19.30
CA HIS A 103 21.18 -15.03 -19.73
C HIS A 103 22.14 -15.69 -18.72
N GLY A 104 21.82 -15.63 -17.42
CA GLY A 104 22.67 -16.17 -16.35
C GLY A 104 21.96 -17.24 -15.52
N LYS A 105 22.68 -18.31 -15.16
CA LYS A 105 22.27 -19.23 -14.08
C LYS A 105 22.62 -18.59 -12.73
N GLY A 106 21.76 -17.73 -12.18
CA GLY A 106 22.03 -17.05 -10.91
C GLY A 106 21.05 -15.94 -10.54
N VAL A 107 21.38 -15.19 -9.49
CA VAL A 107 20.64 -13.98 -9.08
C VAL A 107 20.77 -12.89 -10.15
N ALA A 108 19.70 -12.12 -10.35
CA ALA A 108 19.66 -11.06 -11.35
C ALA A 108 19.58 -9.67 -10.69
N PHE A 109 20.11 -8.64 -11.36
CA PHE A 109 20.16 -7.26 -10.85
C PHE A 109 19.85 -6.26 -11.96
N CYS A 110 18.88 -5.35 -11.79
CA CYS A 110 18.53 -4.37 -12.82
C CYS A 110 19.58 -3.28 -13.06
N SER A 111 20.57 -3.15 -12.18
CA SER A 111 21.67 -2.19 -12.32
C SER A 111 22.89 -2.63 -11.49
N GLN A 112 24.05 -2.07 -11.84
CA GLN A 112 25.27 -2.25 -11.06
C GLN A 112 25.11 -1.70 -9.63
N GLU A 113 24.38 -0.59 -9.46
CA GLU A 113 24.04 -0.02 -8.15
C GLU A 113 23.25 -1.01 -7.28
N CYS A 114 22.24 -1.69 -7.84
CA CYS A 114 21.50 -2.73 -7.12
C CYS A 114 22.39 -3.91 -6.72
N LYS A 115 23.36 -4.27 -7.56
CA LYS A 115 24.33 -5.32 -7.26
C LYS A 115 25.27 -4.94 -6.12
N GLU A 116 25.67 -3.67 -6.05
CA GLU A 116 26.54 -3.16 -4.98
C GLU A 116 25.77 -3.03 -3.66
N ASN A 117 24.58 -2.44 -3.69
CA ASN A 117 23.74 -2.29 -2.51
C ASN A 117 23.31 -3.64 -1.91
N ALA A 118 23.18 -4.68 -2.73
CA ALA A 118 22.87 -6.03 -2.25
C ALA A 118 23.99 -6.63 -1.39
N LYS A 119 25.26 -6.27 -1.61
CA LYS A 119 26.40 -6.80 -0.84
C LYS A 119 26.46 -6.27 0.59
N VAL A 120 25.87 -5.10 0.83
CA VAL A 120 25.84 -4.46 2.16
C VAL A 120 24.78 -5.11 3.06
N LEU A 121 23.79 -5.78 2.46
CA LEU A 121 22.66 -6.42 3.16
C LEU A 121 22.71 -7.96 3.10
N SER A 122 23.78 -8.54 2.56
CA SER A 122 23.98 -9.99 2.38
C SER A 122 24.96 -10.57 3.37
#